data_AF-A0A5S3RIE2-F1
#
_entry.id   AF-A0A5S3RIE2-F1
#
_cell.length_a   1.000
_cell.length_b   1.000
_cell.length_c   1.000
_cell.angle_alpha   90.00
_cell.angle_beta   90.00
_cell.angle_gamma   90.00
#
_symmetry.space_group_name_H-M   'P 1'
#
loop_
_entity.id
_entity.type
_entity.pdbx_description
1 polymer ?
#
loop_
_entity_poly.entity_id
_entity_poly.type
_entity_poly.pdbx_seq_one_letter_code
_entity_poly.pdbx_strand_id
1 'polypeptide(L)'
;MAIKSYPLLLVLDQSIEFIEDEKALRDATHLLDDASLKRLILVYPNDCCSNVHGAPVQGIDLKYLTELVQQYLVDEGQCCVSKIQLSNTQQAFDLLGLS
;
A
#
# COMPACT_ATOMS: atom_id res chain seq x y z
N MET A 1 3.02 -18.30 -11.82
CA MET A 1 3.75 -17.03 -12.04
C MET A 1 2.92 -15.92 -11.44
N ALA A 2 3.31 -15.42 -10.26
CA ALA A 2 2.66 -14.26 -9.69
C ALA A 2 3.20 -13.03 -10.42
N ILE A 3 2.37 -12.40 -11.26
CA ILE A 3 2.73 -11.17 -11.94
C ILE A 3 2.79 -10.11 -10.84
N LYS A 4 4.01 -9.80 -10.36
CA LYS A 4 4.23 -8.60 -9.57
C LYS A 4 4.12 -7.44 -10.55
N SER A 5 2.93 -6.84 -10.61
CA SER A 5 2.76 -5.58 -11.34
C SER A 5 3.22 -4.46 -10.45
N TYR A 6 4.22 -3.73 -10.92
CA TYR A 6 4.65 -2.49 -10.34
C TYR A 6 4.08 -1.31 -11.15
N PRO A 7 3.81 -0.17 -10.51
CA PRO A 7 4.02 0.06 -9.10
C PRO A 7 2.95 -0.59 -8.20
N LEU A 8 3.29 -0.79 -6.92
CA LEU A 8 2.39 -1.31 -5.90
C LEU A 8 2.48 -0.49 -4.60
N LEU A 9 1.47 -0.62 -3.76
CA LEU A 9 1.45 -0.02 -2.42
C LEU A 9 1.77 -1.07 -1.37
N LEU A 10 2.81 -0.81 -0.60
CA LEU A 10 3.15 -1.59 0.58
C LEU A 10 2.44 -0.98 1.79
N VAL A 11 1.51 -1.72 2.37
CA VAL A 11 0.81 -1.32 3.57
C VAL A 11 1.52 -1.91 4.78
N LEU A 12 2.03 -1.02 5.63
CA LEU A 12 2.61 -1.33 6.94
C LEU A 12 1.56 -1.09 8.04
N ASP A 13 1.91 -1.48 9.27
CA ASP A 13 1.00 -1.42 10.44
C ASP A 13 0.46 0.01 10.71
N GLN A 14 1.23 1.05 10.34
CA GLN A 14 0.87 2.46 10.60
C GLN A 14 1.23 3.43 9.45
N SER A 15 1.66 2.91 8.31
CA SER A 15 2.07 3.74 7.18
C SER A 15 1.89 2.99 5.86
N ILE A 16 1.97 3.73 4.76
CA ILE A 16 2.07 3.16 3.42
C ILE A 16 3.39 3.59 2.79
N GLU A 17 3.95 2.69 2.01
CA GLU A 17 5.11 2.95 1.19
C GLU A 17 4.81 2.63 -0.27
N PHE A 18 5.32 3.49 -1.13
CA PHE A 18 5.21 3.31 -2.56
C PHE A 18 6.38 2.50 -3.10
N ILE A 19 6.08 1.45 -3.85
CA ILE A 19 7.07 0.51 -4.35
C ILE A 19 7.02 0.49 -5.87
N GLU A 20 8.05 1.08 -6.49
CA GLU A 20 8.20 1.20 -7.95
C GLU A 20 8.76 -0.05 -8.61
N ASP A 21 9.53 -0.86 -7.88
CA ASP A 21 10.19 -2.02 -8.41
C ASP A 21 10.51 -3.09 -7.34
N GLU A 22 11.01 -4.25 -7.79
CA GLU A 22 11.34 -5.35 -6.88
C GLU A 22 12.48 -5.04 -5.92
N LYS A 23 13.44 -4.19 -6.29
CA LYS A 23 14.51 -3.76 -5.38
C LYS A 23 13.95 -2.89 -4.29
N ALA A 24 13.12 -1.89 -4.61
CA ALA A 24 12.45 -1.06 -3.61
C ALA A 24 11.65 -1.90 -2.61
N LEU A 25 10.93 -2.92 -3.10
CA LEU A 25 10.23 -3.87 -2.23
C LEU A 25 11.18 -4.63 -1.31
N ARG A 26 12.29 -5.11 -1.88
CA ARG A 26 13.30 -5.85 -1.14
C ARG A 26 13.93 -4.97 -0.07
N ASP A 27 14.30 -3.74 -0.38
CA ASP A 27 14.92 -2.82 0.57
C ASP A 27 13.95 -2.48 1.72
N ALA A 28 12.68 -2.20 1.41
CA ALA A 28 11.65 -1.94 2.43
C ALA A 28 11.39 -3.14 3.34
N THR A 29 11.35 -4.36 2.77
CA THR A 29 11.12 -5.59 3.54
C THR A 29 12.38 -6.09 4.26
N HIS A 30 13.57 -5.78 3.77
CA HIS A 30 14.85 -6.29 4.32
C HIS A 30 15.14 -5.74 5.72
N LEU A 31 14.63 -4.56 6.06
CA LEU A 31 14.81 -3.93 7.36
C LEU A 31 13.73 -4.34 8.39
N LEU A 32 12.77 -5.17 7.99
CA LEU A 32 11.62 -5.54 8.82
C LEU A 32 11.76 -6.95 9.40
N ASP A 33 11.38 -7.08 10.67
CA ASP A 33 11.32 -8.37 11.36
C ASP A 33 10.22 -9.27 10.78
N ASP A 34 10.34 -10.59 10.97
CA ASP A 34 9.33 -11.59 10.56
C ASP A 34 7.91 -11.26 11.04
N ALA A 35 7.78 -10.66 12.23
CA ALA A 35 6.49 -10.25 12.78
C ALA A 35 5.86 -9.08 12.01
N SER A 36 6.68 -8.17 11.51
CA SER A 36 6.25 -7.06 10.66
C SER A 36 5.93 -7.58 9.26
N LEU A 37 6.79 -8.41 8.68
CA LEU A 37 6.58 -9.02 7.36
C LEU A 37 5.24 -9.76 7.23
N LYS A 38 4.80 -10.46 8.29
CA LYS A 38 3.51 -11.15 8.31
C LYS A 38 2.29 -10.22 8.29
N ARG A 39 2.45 -8.97 8.72
CA ARG A 39 1.40 -7.95 8.77
C ARG A 39 1.38 -7.06 7.53
N LEU A 40 2.43 -7.13 6.71
CA LEU A 40 2.51 -6.38 5.46
C LEU A 40 1.51 -6.90 4.43
N ILE A 41 0.85 -5.96 3.78
CA ILE A 41 -0.07 -6.22 2.68
C ILE A 41 0.43 -5.45 1.46
N LEU A 42 0.63 -6.17 0.36
CA LEU A 42 0.86 -5.60 -0.96
C LEU A 42 -0.49 -5.36 -1.62
N VAL A 43 -0.81 -4.10 -1.86
CA VAL A 43 -1.99 -3.66 -2.57
C VAL A 43 -1.57 -3.32 -4.00
N TYR A 44 -2.30 -3.86 -4.97
CA TYR A 44 -2.09 -3.61 -6.39
C TYR A 44 -3.22 -2.72 -6.92
N PRO A 45 -2.99 -1.98 -8.02
CA PRO A 45 -3.99 -1.08 -8.61
C PRO A 45 -5.26 -1.80 -9.10
N ASN A 46 -5.18 -3.11 -9.35
CA ASN A 46 -6.28 -3.94 -9.87
C ASN A 46 -7.18 -4.56 -8.78
N ASP A 47 -7.29 -3.93 -7.60
CA ASP A 47 -8.00 -4.44 -6.43
C ASP A 47 -7.52 -5.81 -5.93
N CYS A 48 -6.36 -6.28 -6.40
CA CYS A 48 -5.72 -7.47 -5.88
C CYS A 48 -4.87 -7.10 -4.67
N CYS A 49 -4.83 -8.00 -3.69
CA CYS A 49 -3.95 -7.89 -2.55
C CYS A 49 -3.18 -9.20 -2.36
N SER A 50 -1.89 -9.10 -2.03
CA SER A 50 -1.08 -10.25 -1.63
C SER A 50 -0.25 -9.93 -0.39
N ASN A 51 0.25 -10.94 0.30
CA ASN A 51 1.31 -10.72 1.28
C ASN A 51 2.67 -10.56 0.57
N VAL A 52 3.71 -10.27 1.34
CA VAL A 52 5.10 -10.15 0.83
C VAL A 52 5.67 -11.44 0.24
N HIS A 53 5.08 -12.59 0.55
CA HIS A 53 5.43 -13.88 -0.05
C HIS A 53 4.68 -14.17 -1.36
N GLY A 54 3.82 -13.25 -1.82
CA GLY A 54 3.02 -13.39 -3.04
C GLY A 54 1.81 -14.31 -2.89
N ALA A 55 1.42 -14.68 -1.66
CA ALA A 55 0.19 -15.39 -1.42
C ALA A 55 -0.99 -14.40 -1.43
N PRO A 56 -2.10 -14.70 -2.11
CA PRO A 56 -3.27 -13.82 -2.13
C PRO A 56 -3.85 -13.69 -0.73
N VAL A 57 -4.24 -12.47 -0.37
CA VAL A 57 -4.93 -12.18 0.91
C VAL A 57 -6.34 -11.68 0.62
N GLN A 58 -7.21 -11.71 1.64
CA GLN A 58 -8.66 -11.49 1.50
C GLN A 58 -9.07 -10.04 1.16
N GLY A 59 -8.14 -9.22 0.66
CA GLY A 59 -8.31 -7.78 0.48
C GLY A 59 -7.87 -6.99 1.72
N ILE A 60 -7.74 -5.68 1.55
CA ILE A 60 -7.51 -4.72 2.63
C ILE A 60 -8.80 -3.99 2.96
N ASP A 61 -9.00 -3.67 4.24
CA ASP A 61 -10.09 -2.78 4.65
C ASP A 61 -9.86 -1.38 4.05
N LEU A 62 -10.78 -0.92 3.21
CA LEU A 62 -10.67 0.37 2.52
C LEU A 62 -10.71 1.56 3.48
N LYS A 63 -11.39 1.44 4.63
CA LYS A 63 -11.39 2.49 5.65
C LYS A 63 -10.01 2.60 6.27
N TYR A 64 -9.40 1.47 6.60
CA TYR A 64 -8.03 1.44 7.10
C TYR A 64 -7.03 2.00 6.07
N LEU A 65 -7.13 1.57 4.80
CA LEU A 65 -6.31 2.12 3.72
C LEU A 65 -6.54 3.63 3.55
N THR A 66 -7.78 4.10 3.69
CA THR A 66 -8.12 5.53 3.63
C THR A 66 -7.39 6.31 4.72
N GLU A 67 -7.43 5.82 5.96
CA GLU A 67 -6.75 6.46 7.10
C GLU A 67 -5.24 6.58 6.85
N LEU A 68 -4.62 5.53 6.30
CA LEU A 68 -3.20 5.55 5.98
C LEU A 68 -2.84 6.50 4.82
N VAL A 69 -3.65 6.51 3.75
CA VAL A 69 -3.47 7.45 2.62
C VAL A 69 -3.65 8.89 3.09
N GLN A 70 -4.66 9.16 3.92
CA GLN A 70 -4.85 10.47 4.52
C GLN A 70 -3.62 10.88 5.35
N GLN A 71 -3.10 9.98 6.19
CA GLN A 71 -1.91 10.25 6.98
C GLN A 71 -0.70 10.57 6.10
N TYR A 72 -0.44 9.75 5.07
CA TYR A 72 0.64 9.99 4.11
C TYR A 72 0.51 11.35 3.42
N LEU A 73 -0.68 11.69 2.94
CA LEU A 73 -0.93 12.98 2.29
C LEU A 73 -0.71 14.16 3.26
N VAL A 74 -1.09 14.01 4.53
CA VAL A 74 -0.81 15.02 5.58
C VAL A 74 0.69 15.18 5.79
N ASP A 75 1.43 14.07 5.82
CA ASP A 75 2.88 14.08 5.99
C ASP A 75 3.58 14.75 4.80
N GLU A 76 3.04 14.59 3.58
CA GLU A 76 3.45 15.31 2.37
C GLU A 76 3.00 16.79 2.34
N GLY A 77 2.29 17.26 3.37
CA GLY A 77 1.85 18.65 3.51
C GLY A 77 0.51 18.99 2.84
N GLN A 78 -0.26 17.98 2.39
CA GLN A 78 -1.61 18.20 1.89
C GLN A 78 -2.57 18.51 3.04
N CYS A 79 -3.33 19.60 2.89
CA CYS A 79 -4.38 19.99 3.81
C CYS A 79 -5.74 19.47 3.33
N CYS A 80 -6.70 19.27 4.25
CA CYS A 80 -8.09 18.86 3.96
C CYS A 80 -8.32 17.42 3.48
N VAL A 81 -7.39 16.50 3.75
CA VAL A 81 -7.50 15.08 3.37
C VAL A 81 -8.63 14.33 4.09
N SER A 82 -9.16 14.85 5.20
CA SER A 82 -10.16 14.16 6.04
C SER A 82 -11.49 13.86 5.33
N LYS A 83 -11.73 14.48 4.16
CA LYS A 83 -12.90 14.20 3.31
C LYS A 83 -12.66 13.09 2.29
N ILE A 84 -11.42 12.63 2.13
CA ILE A 84 -11.07 11.55 1.22
C ILE A 84 -11.64 10.25 1.77
N GLN A 85 -12.40 9.52 0.95
CA GLN A 85 -12.86 8.17 1.26
C GLN A 85 -12.63 7.30 0.04
N LEU A 86 -11.81 6.26 0.20
CA LEU A 86 -11.52 5.33 -0.87
C LEU A 86 -12.71 4.39 -1.08
N SER A 87 -13.15 4.28 -2.32
CA SER A 87 -14.16 3.31 -2.77
C SER A 87 -13.53 2.06 -3.37
N ASN A 88 -12.26 2.14 -3.79
CA ASN A 88 -11.45 1.04 -4.30
C ASN A 88 -9.96 1.34 -4.09
N THR A 89 -9.11 0.36 -4.34
CA THR A 89 -7.65 0.52 -4.19
C THR A 89 -7.05 1.44 -5.24
N GLN A 90 -7.57 1.45 -6.47
CA GLN A 90 -7.11 2.32 -7.57
C GLN A 90 -7.13 3.81 -7.18
N GLN A 91 -8.16 4.26 -6.46
CA GLN A 91 -8.24 5.64 -5.98
C GLN A 91 -7.08 6.03 -5.06
N ALA A 92 -6.51 5.08 -4.30
CA ALA A 92 -5.31 5.36 -3.52
C ALA A 92 -4.13 5.70 -4.44
N PHE A 93 -3.94 4.93 -5.52
CA PHE A 93 -2.88 5.20 -6.49
C PHE A 93 -3.08 6.55 -7.19
N ASP A 94 -4.31 6.87 -7.59
CA ASP A 94 -4.63 8.14 -8.26
C ASP A 94 -4.34 9.34 -7.33
N LEU A 95 -4.70 9.24 -6.05
CA LEU A 95 -4.46 10.29 -5.05
C LEU A 95 -2.97 10.50 -4.73
N LEU A 96 -2.21 9.42 -4.76
CA LEU A 96 -0.77 9.44 -4.55
C LEU A 96 -0.01 9.85 -5.83
N GLY A 97 -0.70 10.08 -6.95
CA GLY A 97 -0.10 10.51 -8.21
C GLY A 97 0.61 9.38 -8.97
N LEU A 98 0.17 8.13 -8.78
CA LEU A 98 0.83 6.90 -9.25
C LEU A 98 0.14 6.27 -10.47
N SER A 99 -0.75 7.02 -11.14
CA SER A 99 -1.58 6.62 -12.29
C SER A 99 -0.85 6.69 -13.63
#